data_AF-A0A2J7ZXN0-F1
#
_entry.id   AF-A0A2J7ZXN0-F1
#
_cell.length_a   1.000
_cell.length_b   1.000
_cell.length_c   1.000
_cell.angle_alpha   90.00
_cell.angle_beta   90.00
_cell.angle_gamma   90.00
#
_symmetry.space_group_name_H-M   'P 1'
#
loop_
_entity.id
_entity.type
_entity.pdbx_description
1 polymer ?
#
loop_
_entity_poly.entity_id
_entity_poly.type
_entity_poly.pdbx_seq_one_letter_code
_entity_poly.pdbx_strand_id
1 'polypeptide(L)'
;MAPLALHQRSLGSIKEAAAHSRGCRSQATSAPAAPAAEPKKLWGGRFTGKTDPLMEKFNESLPFDKRLWAEDIRHRAAHWAGTCHSAWDRSTGERCCPSASHASFTHLQNAMTVRWSHWLMCHCSAWQRDDMRLRDLAPRVAMLPLGSGLSADMLATDLAEYLVRKGVPFRETHHHSGAAVKMAEDRGCTLFDLTVADLKTIHPLFTEDVAAVWDFNRSAEMRDTEGGTSKRSVLEQVVKMKSYVAAEQAAM
;
A
#
# COMPACT_ATOMS: atom_id res chain seq x y z
N MET A 1 51.02 49.88 -10.38
CA MET A 1 50.29 48.60 -10.25
C MET A 1 48.81 48.91 -10.36
N ALA A 2 48.18 48.49 -11.46
CA ALA A 2 46.83 48.90 -11.86
C ALA A 2 45.71 48.11 -11.15
N PRO A 3 44.53 48.72 -10.90
CA PRO A 3 43.33 48.04 -10.42
C PRO A 3 42.53 47.41 -11.58
N LEU A 4 41.97 46.22 -11.35
CA LEU A 4 41.09 45.53 -12.30
C LEU A 4 39.67 46.09 -12.25
N ALA A 5 39.21 46.60 -13.40
CA ALA A 5 37.87 47.11 -13.64
C ALA A 5 36.88 45.99 -14.03
N LEU A 6 35.71 46.01 -13.40
CA LEU A 6 34.50 45.31 -13.82
C LEU A 6 34.06 45.81 -15.21
N HIS A 7 33.98 44.90 -16.18
CA HIS A 7 33.45 45.18 -17.51
C HIS A 7 32.00 44.68 -17.62
N GLN A 8 31.06 45.62 -17.72
CA GLN A 8 29.71 45.39 -18.22
C GLN A 8 29.78 44.87 -19.66
N ARG A 9 29.01 43.84 -20.00
CA ARG A 9 28.67 43.53 -21.40
C ARG A 9 27.16 43.41 -21.59
N SER A 10 26.71 44.35 -22.42
CA SER A 10 25.43 44.55 -23.11
C SER A 10 24.69 43.27 -23.54
N LEU A 11 23.36 43.31 -23.33
CA LEU A 11 22.37 42.42 -23.94
C LEU A 11 22.25 42.72 -25.45
N GLY A 12 22.78 41.83 -26.28
CA GLY A 12 22.61 41.84 -27.73
C GLY A 12 21.44 40.96 -28.18
N SER A 13 20.53 41.57 -28.94
CA SER A 13 19.35 41.03 -29.62
C SER A 13 19.56 39.68 -30.32
N ILE A 14 18.66 38.71 -30.08
CA ILE A 14 18.46 37.54 -30.95
C ILE A 14 16.99 37.54 -31.39
N LYS A 15 16.67 38.43 -32.33
CA LYS A 15 15.48 38.35 -33.17
C LYS A 15 15.97 38.30 -34.61
N GLU A 16 16.16 37.11 -35.17
CA GLU A 16 16.17 36.83 -36.62
C GLU A 16 16.46 35.35 -36.87
N ALA A 17 15.40 34.53 -36.96
CA ALA A 17 15.41 33.23 -37.65
C ALA A 17 13.97 32.69 -37.73
N ALA A 18 13.07 33.43 -38.37
CA ALA A 18 11.70 33.00 -38.63
C ALA A 18 11.27 33.39 -40.04
N ALA A 19 11.95 32.85 -41.05
CA ALA A 19 11.46 32.77 -42.41
C ALA A 19 12.34 31.79 -43.18
N HIS A 20 11.77 30.63 -43.56
CA HIS A 20 12.07 29.80 -44.75
C HIS A 20 11.85 28.31 -44.43
N SER A 21 10.64 27.81 -44.67
CA SER A 21 10.37 26.50 -45.30
C SER A 21 8.86 26.22 -45.29
N ARG A 22 8.12 26.80 -46.24
CA ARG A 22 6.84 26.23 -46.67
C ARG A 22 7.17 25.15 -47.70
N GLY A 23 6.70 23.93 -47.48
CA GLY A 23 6.67 22.89 -48.51
C GLY A 23 7.22 21.54 -48.05
N CYS A 24 6.32 20.70 -47.52
CA CYS A 24 6.12 19.31 -47.96
C CYS A 24 5.22 18.62 -46.93
N ARG A 25 3.94 18.49 -47.24
CA ARG A 25 3.00 17.67 -46.47
C ARG A 25 3.10 16.26 -47.02
N SER A 26 4.11 15.49 -46.60
CA SER A 26 4.16 14.06 -46.87
C SER A 26 3.17 13.35 -45.93
N GLN A 27 2.21 12.67 -46.53
CA GLN A 27 1.30 11.76 -45.86
C GLN A 27 2.15 10.63 -45.24
N ALA A 28 2.35 10.67 -43.93
CA ALA A 28 2.82 9.50 -43.20
C ALA A 28 1.64 8.52 -43.11
N THR A 29 1.68 7.50 -43.98
CA THR A 29 0.81 6.33 -43.87
C THR A 29 1.12 5.64 -42.54
N SER A 30 0.17 5.65 -41.61
CA SER A 30 0.29 4.92 -40.34
C SER A 30 0.23 3.42 -40.63
N ALA A 31 1.39 2.77 -40.59
CA ALA A 31 1.48 1.32 -40.49
C ALA A 31 0.71 0.84 -39.25
N PRO A 32 -0.03 -0.27 -39.31
CA PRO A 32 -0.76 -0.78 -38.16
C PRO A 32 0.23 -1.17 -37.06
N ALA A 33 -0.01 -0.67 -35.86
CA ALA A 33 0.75 -1.01 -34.67
C ALA A 33 0.72 -2.54 -34.46
N ALA A 34 1.89 -3.15 -34.34
CA ALA A 34 2.02 -4.55 -33.96
C ALA A 34 1.27 -4.79 -32.63
N PRO A 35 0.62 -5.96 -32.44
CA PRO A 35 -0.09 -6.26 -31.21
C PRO A 35 0.90 -6.15 -30.04
N ALA A 36 0.53 -5.35 -29.04
CA ALA A 36 1.30 -5.21 -27.81
C ALA A 36 1.52 -6.60 -27.21
N ALA A 37 2.79 -7.00 -27.10
CA ALA A 37 3.17 -8.24 -26.45
C ALA A 37 2.59 -8.28 -25.03
N GLU A 38 1.97 -9.40 -24.65
CA GLU A 38 1.42 -9.58 -23.31
C GLU A 38 2.49 -9.28 -22.24
N PRO A 39 2.13 -8.59 -21.14
CA PRO A 39 3.07 -8.21 -20.11
C PRO A 39 3.67 -9.46 -19.47
N LYS A 40 4.92 -9.76 -19.84
CA LYS A 40 5.67 -10.89 -19.29
C LYS A 40 5.93 -10.64 -17.80
N LYS A 41 5.27 -11.40 -16.93
CA LYS A 41 5.52 -11.36 -15.48
C LYS A 41 7.01 -11.60 -15.23
N LEU A 42 7.67 -10.61 -14.62
CA LEU A 42 9.12 -10.59 -14.36
C LEU A 42 9.58 -11.70 -13.40
N TRP A 43 8.63 -12.29 -12.65
CA TRP A 43 8.86 -13.30 -11.62
C TRP A 43 7.89 -14.48 -11.80
N GLY A 44 7.98 -15.16 -12.95
CA GLY A 44 7.41 -16.49 -13.13
C GLY A 44 8.54 -17.50 -12.98
N GLY A 45 8.60 -18.22 -11.87
CA GLY A 45 9.54 -19.34 -11.70
C GLY A 45 9.31 -20.46 -12.73
N ARG A 46 9.80 -21.68 -12.45
CA ARG A 46 9.68 -22.86 -13.33
C ARG A 46 8.24 -23.40 -13.50
N PHE A 47 7.21 -22.59 -13.25
CA PHE A 47 5.81 -22.96 -13.36
C PHE A 47 5.26 -22.53 -14.72
N THR A 48 4.74 -23.50 -15.47
CA THR A 48 4.18 -23.32 -16.82
C THR A 48 2.73 -22.85 -16.81
N GLY A 49 2.05 -22.89 -15.66
CA GLY A 49 0.67 -22.42 -15.48
C GLY A 49 0.58 -20.91 -15.22
N LYS A 50 -0.57 -20.30 -15.56
CA LYS A 50 -0.90 -18.94 -15.13
C LYS A 50 -1.01 -18.90 -13.60
N THR A 51 -0.55 -17.83 -12.97
CA THR A 51 -0.78 -17.58 -11.55
C THR A 51 -2.28 -17.61 -11.28
N ASP A 52 -2.69 -18.28 -10.20
CA ASP A 52 -4.09 -18.32 -9.80
C ASP A 52 -4.65 -16.88 -9.66
N PRO A 53 -5.83 -16.55 -10.20
CA PRO A 53 -6.42 -15.22 -10.11
C PRO A 53 -6.61 -14.73 -8.67
N LEU A 54 -6.82 -15.64 -7.71
CA LEU A 54 -6.88 -15.31 -6.29
C LEU A 54 -5.50 -14.95 -5.76
N MET A 55 -4.45 -15.67 -6.17
CA MET A 55 -3.07 -15.35 -5.79
C MET A 55 -2.60 -14.03 -6.41
N GLU A 56 -3.06 -13.70 -7.62
CA GLU A 56 -2.80 -12.40 -8.24
C GLU A 56 -3.50 -11.26 -7.49
N LYS A 57 -4.79 -11.42 -7.13
CA LYS A 57 -5.49 -10.48 -6.26
C LYS A 57 -4.89 -10.35 -4.86
N PHE A 58 -4.36 -11.43 -4.31
CA PHE A 58 -3.71 -11.44 -3.00
C PHE A 58 -2.35 -10.73 -3.04
N ASN A 59 -1.57 -10.96 -4.10
CA ASN A 59 -0.26 -10.33 -4.30
C ASN A 59 -0.34 -8.91 -4.86
N GLU A 60 -1.50 -8.46 -5.34
CA GLU A 60 -1.74 -7.05 -5.66
C GLU A 60 -1.69 -6.24 -4.35
N SER A 61 -0.50 -5.79 -3.98
CA SER A 61 -0.29 -4.91 -2.81
C SER A 61 -0.75 -3.48 -3.10
N LEU A 62 -0.85 -3.08 -4.37
CA LEU A 62 -1.20 -1.72 -4.79
C LEU A 62 -2.48 -1.14 -4.14
N PRO A 63 -3.62 -1.87 -4.07
CA PRO A 63 -4.81 -1.40 -3.36
C PRO A 63 -4.61 -1.21 -1.84
N PHE A 64 -3.70 -1.98 -1.25
CA PHE A 64 -3.35 -1.93 0.18
C PHE A 64 -2.34 -0.82 0.47
N ASP A 65 -1.27 -0.72 -0.32
CA ASP A 65 -0.25 0.31 -0.27
C ASP A 65 -0.86 1.70 -0.52
N LYS A 66 -1.82 1.82 -1.45
CA LYS A 66 -2.62 3.05 -1.67
C LYS A 66 -3.57 3.37 -0.52
N ARG A 67 -3.68 2.57 0.54
CA ARG A 67 -4.37 2.96 1.78
C ARG A 67 -3.39 3.25 2.90
N LEU A 68 -2.26 2.54 2.94
CA LEU A 68 -1.18 2.76 3.90
C LEU A 68 -0.30 3.98 3.60
N TRP A 69 -0.29 4.51 2.37
CA TRP A 69 0.45 5.74 2.03
C TRP A 69 0.13 6.92 2.97
N ALA A 70 -1.07 6.94 3.56
CA ALA A 70 -1.46 7.97 4.52
C ALA A 70 -0.65 7.90 5.82
N GLU A 71 -0.27 6.70 6.27
CA GLU A 71 0.62 6.52 7.43
C GLU A 71 2.05 6.94 7.11
N ASP A 72 2.55 6.60 5.93
CA ASP A 72 3.86 7.06 5.45
C ASP A 72 3.94 8.59 5.35
N ILE A 73 2.88 9.22 4.86
CA ILE A 73 2.79 10.69 4.82
C ILE A 73 2.67 11.25 6.24
N ARG A 74 1.92 10.62 7.14
CA ARG A 74 1.81 11.09 8.54
C ARG A 74 3.16 11.04 9.25
N HIS A 75 3.95 9.98 9.02
CA HIS A 75 5.31 9.88 9.55
C HIS A 75 6.23 10.97 8.97
N ARG A 76 6.13 11.23 7.66
CA ARG A 76 6.84 12.35 7.01
C ARG A 76 6.35 13.72 7.49
N ALA A 77 5.08 13.84 7.87
CA ALA A 77 4.50 15.07 8.37
C ALA A 77 5.03 15.41 9.77
N ALA A 78 5.20 14.40 10.64
CA ALA A 78 5.86 14.57 11.93
C ALA A 78 7.33 15.02 11.78
N HIS A 79 8.07 14.42 10.83
CA HIS A 79 9.42 14.85 10.49
C HIS A 79 9.44 16.33 10.03
N TRP A 80 8.50 16.73 9.19
CA TRP A 80 8.43 18.10 8.67
C TRP A 80 7.96 19.13 9.70
N ALA A 81 7.10 18.76 10.65
CA ALA A 81 6.78 19.59 11.80
C ALA A 81 8.05 19.91 12.63
N GLY A 82 8.96 18.95 12.77
CA GLY A 82 10.30 19.18 13.34
C GLY A 82 11.14 20.16 12.50
N THR A 83 11.07 20.07 11.17
CA THR A 83 11.71 21.06 10.27
C THR A 83 11.12 22.46 10.44
N CYS A 84 9.79 22.59 10.55
CA CYS A 84 9.14 23.88 10.81
C CYS A 84 9.49 24.45 12.20
N HIS A 85 9.57 23.60 13.22
CA HIS A 85 10.00 24.00 14.56
C HIS A 85 11.45 24.48 14.57
N SER A 86 12.36 23.74 13.93
CA SER A 86 13.76 24.18 13.79
C SER A 86 13.92 25.43 12.92
N ALA A 87 13.07 25.64 11.91
CA ALA A 87 13.01 26.88 11.14
C ALA A 87 12.49 28.05 12.00
N TRP A 88 11.50 27.81 12.85
CA TRP A 88 10.98 28.80 13.81
C TRP A 88 12.04 29.17 14.85
N ASP A 89 12.72 28.19 15.43
CA ASP A 89 13.83 28.39 16.37
C ASP A 89 15.00 29.13 15.72
N ARG A 90 15.28 28.89 14.43
CA ARG A 90 16.26 29.69 13.68
C ARG A 90 15.80 31.12 13.43
N SER A 91 14.50 31.35 13.31
CA SER A 91 13.93 32.68 13.05
C SER A 91 13.78 33.54 14.30
N THR A 92 13.68 32.90 15.48
CA THR A 92 13.51 33.55 16.79
C THR A 92 14.76 33.47 17.66
N GLY A 93 15.60 32.46 17.45
CA GLY A 93 16.82 32.22 18.20
C GLY A 93 18.00 33.09 17.75
N GLU A 94 18.88 33.35 18.71
CA GLU A 94 20.04 34.27 18.70
C GLU A 94 21.05 34.07 17.54
N ARG A 95 20.92 33.03 16.70
CA ARG A 95 21.86 32.70 15.62
C ARG A 95 21.56 33.38 14.28
N CYS A 96 20.33 33.82 14.03
CA CYS A 96 19.99 34.64 12.87
C CYS A 96 19.19 35.84 13.35
N CYS A 97 19.74 37.04 13.15
CA CYS A 97 19.12 38.30 13.56
C CYS A 97 17.63 38.34 13.16
N PRO A 98 16.69 38.57 14.10
CA PRO A 98 15.27 38.83 13.79
C PRO A 98 15.06 40.05 12.86
N SER A 99 16.11 40.87 12.73
CA SER A 99 16.23 42.03 11.84
C SER A 99 16.76 41.71 10.44
N ALA A 100 17.09 40.46 10.12
CA ALA A 100 17.63 40.08 8.81
C ALA A 100 16.60 40.35 7.70
N SER A 101 16.96 41.29 6.81
CA SER A 101 16.20 41.65 5.63
C SER A 101 16.53 40.73 4.46
N HIS A 102 15.52 40.38 3.67
CA HIS A 102 15.59 39.54 2.49
C HIS A 102 14.88 40.24 1.32
N ALA A 103 15.35 40.02 0.09
CA ALA A 103 14.68 40.53 -1.10
C ALA A 103 13.46 39.67 -1.44
N SER A 104 12.29 40.28 -1.62
CA SER A 104 11.12 39.57 -2.16
C SER A 104 11.10 39.65 -3.69
N PHE A 105 10.44 38.68 -4.30
CA PHE A 105 10.37 38.56 -5.75
C PHE A 105 8.92 38.46 -6.24
N THR A 106 8.61 39.19 -7.31
CA THR A 106 7.38 39.04 -8.11
C THR A 106 7.78 38.92 -9.57
N HIS A 107 7.25 37.94 -10.31
CA HIS A 107 7.74 37.63 -11.67
C HIS A 107 9.26 37.38 -11.74
N LEU A 108 9.84 36.84 -10.66
CA LEU A 108 11.29 36.65 -10.48
C LEU A 108 12.10 37.96 -10.51
N GLN A 109 11.47 39.12 -10.39
CA GLN A 109 12.11 40.43 -10.27
C GLN A 109 12.04 40.92 -8.83
N ASN A 110 13.09 41.61 -8.37
CA ASN A 110 13.14 42.22 -7.04
C ASN A 110 11.97 43.19 -6.86
N ALA A 111 11.26 43.05 -5.75
CA ALA A 111 10.13 43.89 -5.40
C ALA A 111 10.45 44.72 -4.14
N MET A 112 9.98 44.26 -2.98
CA MET A 112 10.16 44.93 -1.69
C MET A 112 11.10 44.16 -0.76
N THR A 113 11.57 44.81 0.29
CA THR A 113 12.29 44.13 1.38
C THR A 113 11.30 43.45 2.31
N VAL A 114 11.54 42.18 2.58
CA VAL A 114 10.78 41.38 3.55
C VAL A 114 11.72 40.84 4.61
N ARG A 115 11.21 40.47 5.78
CA ARG A 115 12.03 39.78 6.77
C ARG A 115 12.34 38.36 6.29
N TRP A 116 13.55 37.88 6.55
CA TRP A 116 13.91 36.49 6.28
C TRP A 116 12.96 35.50 7.00
N SER A 117 12.55 35.82 8.22
CA SER A 117 11.54 35.07 8.97
C SER A 117 10.18 35.02 8.27
N HIS A 118 9.75 36.13 7.66
CA HIS A 118 8.50 36.16 6.88
C HIS A 118 8.56 35.21 5.68
N TRP A 119 9.68 35.21 4.95
CA TRP A 119 9.88 34.31 3.81
C TRP A 119 9.83 32.82 4.22
N LEU A 120 10.48 32.44 5.32
CA LEU A 120 10.42 31.07 5.85
C LEU A 120 9.00 30.69 6.30
N MET A 121 8.30 31.61 6.95
CA MET A 121 6.95 31.34 7.48
C MET A 121 5.91 31.17 6.38
N CYS A 122 6.09 31.77 5.20
CA CYS A 122 5.24 31.52 4.04
C CYS A 122 5.23 30.03 3.64
N HIS A 123 6.41 29.37 3.66
CA HIS A 123 6.52 27.94 3.37
C HIS A 123 5.94 27.07 4.49
N CYS A 124 6.15 27.45 5.76
CA CYS A 124 5.54 26.74 6.90
C CYS A 124 4.00 26.82 6.86
N SER A 125 3.44 27.97 6.46
CA SER A 125 2.00 28.19 6.38
C SER A 125 1.35 27.42 5.22
N ALA A 126 2.05 27.28 4.09
CA ALA A 126 1.60 26.42 3.00
C ALA A 126 1.52 24.96 3.47
N TRP A 127 2.55 24.50 4.18
CA TRP A 127 2.61 23.14 4.68
C TRP A 127 1.55 22.85 5.76
N GLN A 128 1.30 23.79 6.67
CA GLN A 128 0.26 23.65 7.68
C GLN A 128 -1.11 23.35 7.05
N ARG A 129 -1.44 24.00 5.92
CA ARG A 129 -2.69 23.74 5.19
C ARG A 129 -2.72 22.34 4.57
N ASP A 130 -1.58 21.85 4.10
CA ASP A 130 -1.49 20.50 3.54
C ASP A 130 -1.62 19.43 4.64
N ASP A 131 -1.04 19.64 5.82
CA ASP A 131 -1.26 18.78 6.99
C ASP A 131 -2.74 18.72 7.39
N MET A 132 -3.44 19.86 7.43
CA MET A 132 -4.88 19.91 7.70
C MET A 132 -5.69 19.08 6.69
N ARG A 133 -5.40 19.21 5.39
CA ARG A 133 -6.06 18.43 4.34
C ARG A 133 -5.83 16.93 4.49
N LEU A 134 -4.61 16.53 4.84
CA LEU A 134 -4.24 15.13 5.05
C LEU A 134 -4.96 14.54 6.27
N ARG A 135 -5.09 15.32 7.35
CA ARG A 135 -5.89 14.92 8.53
C ARG A 135 -7.37 14.73 8.18
N ASP A 136 -7.94 15.58 7.34
CA ASP A 136 -9.33 15.45 6.89
C ASP A 136 -9.55 14.22 5.97
N LEU A 137 -8.53 13.83 5.21
CA LEU A 137 -8.54 12.65 4.35
C LEU A 137 -8.38 11.35 5.15
N ALA A 138 -7.65 11.38 6.26
CA ALA A 138 -7.35 10.20 7.08
C ALA A 138 -8.57 9.32 7.42
N PRO A 139 -9.70 9.85 7.96
CA PRO A 139 -10.84 9.00 8.32
C PRO A 139 -11.52 8.35 7.11
N ARG A 140 -11.39 8.93 5.91
CA ARG A 140 -11.98 8.38 4.67
C ARG A 140 -11.17 7.22 4.10
N VAL A 141 -9.87 7.21 4.36
CA VAL A 141 -8.93 6.19 3.84
C VAL A 141 -8.72 5.07 4.87
N ALA A 142 -8.92 5.34 6.17
CA ALA A 142 -8.78 4.39 7.27
C ALA A 142 -9.93 3.36 7.38
N MET A 143 -10.37 2.80 6.26
CA MET A 143 -11.30 1.67 6.20
C MET A 143 -10.52 0.39 5.94
N LEU A 144 -10.52 -0.53 6.91
CA LEU A 144 -9.83 -1.82 6.85
C LEU A 144 -10.47 -2.71 5.76
N PRO A 145 -9.80 -3.00 4.63
CA PRO A 145 -10.32 -3.93 3.61
C PRO A 145 -9.97 -5.40 3.91
N LEU A 146 -9.30 -5.68 5.04
CA LEU A 146 -8.83 -7.01 5.39
C LEU A 146 -10.04 -7.96 5.54
N GLY A 147 -10.20 -8.87 4.58
CA GLY A 147 -11.34 -9.80 4.50
C GLY A 147 -11.88 -10.01 3.09
N SER A 148 -11.61 -9.11 2.14
CA SER A 148 -12.08 -9.22 0.75
C SER A 148 -11.43 -10.32 -0.10
N GLY A 149 -10.44 -11.04 0.46
CA GLY A 149 -9.72 -12.14 -0.19
C GLY A 149 -10.05 -13.53 0.35
N LEU A 150 -11.01 -13.65 1.29
CA LEU A 150 -11.42 -14.95 1.83
C LEU A 150 -12.22 -15.72 0.76
N SER A 151 -11.77 -16.94 0.42
CA SER A 151 -12.47 -17.83 -0.50
C SER A 151 -12.92 -19.12 0.19
N ALA A 152 -14.01 -19.71 -0.30
CA ALA A 152 -14.58 -20.94 0.25
C ALA A 152 -13.57 -22.11 0.20
N ASP A 153 -12.68 -22.11 -0.79
CA ASP A 153 -11.68 -23.16 -1.00
C ASP A 153 -10.69 -23.29 0.16
N MET A 154 -10.45 -22.19 0.90
CA MET A 154 -9.58 -22.21 2.08
C MET A 154 -10.14 -23.12 3.18
N LEU A 155 -11.47 -23.23 3.29
CA LEU A 155 -12.15 -24.02 4.32
C LEU A 155 -12.24 -25.52 3.97
N ALA A 156 -11.83 -25.93 2.76
CA ALA A 156 -11.78 -27.35 2.40
C ALA A 156 -10.82 -28.15 3.30
N THR A 157 -9.74 -27.52 3.76
CA THR A 157 -8.81 -28.16 4.71
C THR A 157 -9.47 -28.33 6.08
N ASP A 158 -10.24 -27.35 6.53
CA ASP A 158 -10.93 -27.41 7.82
C ASP A 158 -12.04 -28.49 7.81
N LEU A 159 -12.65 -28.75 6.64
CA LEU A 159 -13.58 -29.87 6.44
C LEU A 159 -12.88 -31.23 6.61
N ALA A 160 -11.63 -31.36 6.14
CA ALA A 160 -10.83 -32.57 6.36
C ALA A 160 -10.45 -32.71 7.84
N GLU A 161 -10.01 -31.63 8.50
CA GLU A 161 -9.68 -31.62 9.93
C GLU A 161 -10.88 -31.98 10.81
N TYR A 162 -12.08 -31.55 10.44
CA TYR A 162 -13.33 -31.91 11.12
C TYR A 162 -13.53 -33.43 11.16
N LEU A 163 -13.29 -34.14 10.05
CA LEU A 163 -13.37 -35.60 10.02
C LEU A 163 -12.25 -36.27 10.83
N VAL A 164 -11.04 -35.68 10.84
CA VAL A 164 -9.92 -36.20 11.66
C VAL A 164 -10.27 -36.14 13.14
N ARG A 165 -10.89 -35.04 13.60
CA ARG A 165 -11.35 -34.88 14.99
C ARG A 165 -12.42 -35.91 15.38
N LYS A 166 -13.17 -36.43 14.41
CA LYS A 166 -14.15 -37.52 14.60
C LYS A 166 -13.55 -38.91 14.53
N GLY A 167 -12.24 -39.03 14.32
CA GLY A 167 -11.50 -40.29 14.36
C GLY A 167 -11.20 -40.90 12.99
N VAL A 168 -11.47 -40.20 11.89
CA VAL A 168 -11.11 -40.69 10.54
C VAL A 168 -9.62 -40.47 10.27
N PRO A 169 -8.88 -41.45 9.72
CA PRO A 169 -7.48 -41.27 9.36
C PRO A 169 -7.26 -40.13 8.35
N PHE A 170 -6.22 -39.32 8.55
CA PHE A 170 -5.93 -38.13 7.73
C PHE A 170 -5.85 -38.38 6.21
N ARG A 171 -5.37 -39.58 5.82
CA ARG A 171 -5.28 -39.97 4.40
C ARG A 171 -6.65 -40.05 3.75
N GLU A 172 -7.66 -40.52 4.47
CA GLU A 172 -9.03 -40.67 3.96
C GLU A 172 -9.77 -39.33 3.98
N THR A 173 -9.56 -38.51 5.00
CA THR A 173 -10.25 -37.21 5.13
C THR A 173 -9.90 -36.24 4.01
N HIS A 174 -8.66 -36.24 3.52
CA HIS A 174 -8.27 -35.47 2.34
C HIS A 174 -8.99 -35.92 1.07
N HIS A 175 -9.19 -37.23 0.89
CA HIS A 175 -9.98 -37.75 -0.24
C HIS A 175 -11.45 -37.33 -0.14
N HIS A 176 -12.04 -37.36 1.06
CA HIS A 176 -13.41 -36.92 1.29
C HIS A 176 -13.60 -35.41 1.07
N SER A 177 -12.65 -34.58 1.53
CA SER A 177 -12.67 -33.14 1.27
C SER A 177 -12.51 -32.83 -0.23
N GLY A 178 -11.58 -33.49 -0.92
CA GLY A 178 -11.44 -33.34 -2.37
C GLY A 178 -12.68 -33.80 -3.15
N ALA A 179 -13.36 -34.85 -2.68
CA ALA A 179 -14.64 -35.27 -3.26
C ALA A 179 -15.75 -34.23 -3.06
N ALA A 180 -15.76 -33.52 -1.93
CA ALA A 180 -16.69 -32.42 -1.67
C ALA A 180 -16.42 -31.22 -2.59
N VAL A 181 -15.15 -30.84 -2.79
CA VAL A 181 -14.76 -29.79 -3.74
C VAL A 181 -15.19 -30.16 -5.15
N LYS A 182 -14.89 -31.39 -5.59
CA LYS A 182 -15.31 -31.87 -6.90
C LYS A 182 -16.84 -31.85 -7.07
N MET A 183 -17.59 -32.25 -6.05
CA MET A 183 -19.05 -32.21 -6.08
C MET A 183 -19.59 -30.77 -6.22
N ALA A 184 -18.95 -29.79 -5.59
CA ALA A 184 -19.29 -28.38 -5.73
C ALA A 184 -18.99 -27.87 -7.15
N GLU A 185 -17.82 -28.21 -7.70
CA GLU A 185 -17.43 -27.87 -9.07
C GLU A 185 -18.38 -28.47 -10.11
N ASP A 186 -18.70 -29.77 -10.00
CA ASP A 186 -19.59 -30.49 -10.92
C ASP A 186 -21.01 -29.88 -10.95
N ARG A 187 -21.45 -29.29 -9.84
CA ARG A 187 -22.74 -28.61 -9.70
C ARG A 187 -22.70 -27.11 -10.00
N GLY A 188 -21.51 -26.54 -10.20
CA GLY A 188 -21.31 -25.10 -10.39
C GLY A 188 -21.71 -24.25 -9.18
N CYS A 189 -21.62 -24.81 -7.97
CA CYS A 189 -21.93 -24.11 -6.72
C CYS A 189 -20.68 -23.96 -5.84
N THR A 190 -20.76 -23.10 -4.81
CA THR A 190 -19.65 -22.95 -3.85
C THR A 190 -19.74 -24.02 -2.76
N LEU A 191 -18.63 -24.29 -2.05
CA LEU A 191 -18.63 -25.24 -0.92
C LEU A 191 -19.70 -24.91 0.15
N PHE A 192 -20.06 -23.63 0.30
CA PHE A 192 -21.09 -23.17 1.24
C PHE A 192 -22.50 -23.65 0.88
N ASP A 193 -22.76 -23.91 -0.40
CA ASP A 193 -24.08 -24.27 -0.91
C ASP A 193 -24.36 -25.78 -0.78
N LEU A 194 -23.37 -26.58 -0.38
CA LEU A 194 -23.53 -28.02 -0.20
C LEU A 194 -24.37 -28.32 1.04
N THR A 195 -25.42 -29.12 0.87
CA THR A 195 -26.27 -29.52 1.98
C THR A 195 -25.63 -30.62 2.83
N VAL A 196 -26.07 -30.76 4.09
CA VAL A 196 -25.62 -31.87 4.96
C VAL A 196 -25.98 -33.23 4.35
N ALA A 197 -27.06 -33.33 3.56
CA ALA A 197 -27.43 -34.55 2.85
C ALA A 197 -26.41 -34.91 1.75
N ASP A 198 -25.92 -33.91 1.02
CA ASP A 198 -24.87 -34.10 0.01
C ASP A 198 -23.56 -34.55 0.68
N LEU A 199 -23.17 -33.91 1.77
CA LEU A 199 -21.97 -34.29 2.52
C LEU A 199 -22.08 -35.70 3.12
N LYS A 200 -23.26 -36.09 3.61
CA LYS A 200 -23.52 -37.47 4.09
C LYS A 200 -23.38 -38.53 3.01
N THR A 201 -23.53 -38.16 1.74
CA THR A 201 -23.28 -39.07 0.60
C THR A 201 -21.78 -39.42 0.49
N ILE A 202 -20.91 -38.51 0.93
CA ILE A 202 -19.45 -38.71 0.93
C ILE A 202 -19.01 -39.51 2.17
N HIS A 203 -19.49 -39.14 3.36
CA HIS A 203 -19.14 -39.83 4.60
C HIS A 203 -20.28 -39.77 5.65
N PRO A 204 -20.64 -40.88 6.32
CA PRO A 204 -21.76 -40.91 7.27
C PRO A 204 -21.54 -40.09 8.55
N LEU A 205 -20.29 -39.75 8.89
CA LEU A 205 -19.94 -38.96 10.09
C LEU A 205 -20.20 -37.45 9.95
N PHE A 206 -20.59 -36.96 8.78
CA PHE A 206 -21.02 -35.58 8.62
C PHE A 206 -22.37 -35.34 9.32
N THR A 207 -22.37 -34.45 10.30
CA THR A 207 -23.56 -34.05 11.05
C THR A 207 -23.81 -32.54 10.89
N GLU A 208 -24.89 -32.01 11.48
CA GLU A 208 -25.30 -30.60 11.31
C GLU A 208 -24.27 -29.59 11.85
N ASP A 209 -23.38 -30.02 12.75
CA ASP A 209 -22.23 -29.26 13.25
C ASP A 209 -21.20 -28.88 12.16
N VAL A 210 -21.25 -29.50 10.97
CA VAL A 210 -20.41 -29.11 9.82
C VAL A 210 -20.67 -27.67 9.37
N ALA A 211 -21.87 -27.14 9.62
CA ALA A 211 -22.21 -25.74 9.31
C ALA A 211 -21.26 -24.74 9.99
N ALA A 212 -20.67 -25.13 11.13
CA ALA A 212 -19.73 -24.28 11.83
C ALA A 212 -18.32 -24.24 11.20
N VAL A 213 -17.99 -25.17 10.29
CA VAL A 213 -16.74 -25.15 9.52
C VAL A 213 -16.73 -23.97 8.54
N TRP A 214 -17.91 -23.51 8.13
CA TRP A 214 -18.10 -22.41 7.19
C TRP A 214 -17.80 -21.01 7.75
N ASP A 215 -17.39 -20.88 9.02
CA ASP A 215 -16.99 -19.61 9.62
C ASP A 215 -15.46 -19.44 9.60
N PHE A 216 -15.00 -18.45 8.83
CA PHE A 216 -13.58 -18.07 8.74
C PHE A 216 -12.97 -17.68 10.10
N ASN A 217 -13.74 -17.05 10.99
CA ASN A 217 -13.22 -16.70 12.31
C ASN A 217 -12.95 -17.96 13.11
N ARG A 218 -13.88 -18.91 13.08
CA ARG A 218 -13.72 -20.19 13.77
C ARG A 218 -12.53 -20.98 13.22
N SER A 219 -12.32 -20.98 11.91
CA SER A 219 -11.13 -21.59 11.28
C SER A 219 -9.82 -21.02 11.85
N ALA A 220 -9.72 -19.70 11.98
CA ALA A 220 -8.55 -19.05 12.58
C ALA A 220 -8.38 -19.38 14.07
N GLU A 221 -9.48 -19.41 14.84
CA GLU A 221 -9.47 -19.71 16.27
C GLU A 221 -9.11 -21.18 16.58
N MET A 222 -9.41 -22.12 15.68
CA MET A 222 -9.05 -23.54 15.88
C MET A 222 -7.53 -23.78 15.88
N ARG A 223 -6.74 -22.84 15.34
CA ARG A 223 -5.27 -22.89 15.29
C ARG A 223 -4.67 -22.28 16.56
N ASP A 224 -5.01 -22.87 17.71
CA ASP A 224 -4.68 -22.36 19.05
C ASP A 224 -3.38 -22.92 19.67
N THR A 225 -2.53 -23.53 18.85
CA THR A 225 -1.19 -23.92 19.30
C THR A 225 -0.33 -22.67 19.59
N GLU A 226 0.71 -22.79 20.42
CA GLU A 226 1.68 -21.69 20.61
C GLU A 226 2.26 -21.26 19.24
N GLY A 227 2.19 -19.95 18.94
CA GLY A 227 2.59 -19.41 17.64
C GLY A 227 1.52 -19.53 16.54
N GLY A 228 0.37 -20.13 16.85
CA GLY A 228 -0.77 -20.25 15.95
C GLY A 228 -1.48 -18.92 15.70
N THR A 229 -2.51 -18.95 14.86
CA THR A 229 -3.25 -17.77 14.38
C THR A 229 -4.51 -17.47 15.21
N SER A 230 -4.75 -18.19 16.31
CA SER A 230 -5.85 -17.87 17.22
C SER A 230 -5.69 -16.48 17.83
N LYS A 231 -6.80 -15.84 18.20
CA LYS A 231 -6.74 -14.50 18.80
C LYS A 231 -5.95 -14.51 20.10
N ARG A 232 -6.06 -15.59 20.89
CA ARG A 232 -5.28 -15.79 22.11
C ARG A 232 -3.77 -15.78 21.81
N SER A 233 -3.32 -16.62 20.87
CA SER A 233 -1.91 -16.72 20.48
C SER A 233 -1.37 -15.40 19.92
N VAL A 234 -2.13 -14.71 19.07
CA VAL A 234 -1.72 -13.41 18.50
C VAL A 234 -1.58 -12.34 19.59
N LEU A 235 -2.51 -12.28 20.56
CA LEU A 235 -2.41 -11.33 21.66
C LEU A 235 -1.19 -11.61 22.56
N GLU A 236 -0.88 -12.87 22.83
CA GLU A 236 0.33 -13.28 23.54
C GLU A 236 1.60 -12.85 22.79
N GLN A 237 1.63 -13.02 21.46
CA GLN A 237 2.73 -12.56 20.60
C GLN A 237 2.89 -11.04 20.62
N VAL A 238 1.80 -10.28 20.61
CA VAL A 238 1.82 -8.81 20.71
C VAL A 238 2.41 -8.35 22.04
N VAL A 239 2.05 -9.01 23.15
CA VAL A 239 2.62 -8.70 24.47
C VAL A 239 4.12 -8.98 24.49
N LYS A 240 4.55 -10.14 23.99
CA LYS A 240 5.99 -10.48 23.86
C LYS A 240 6.72 -9.42 23.03
N MET A 241 6.18 -9.02 21.89
CA MET A 241 6.81 -8.01 21.01
C MET A 241 6.86 -6.62 21.65
N LYS A 242 5.81 -6.19 22.33
CA LYS A 242 5.81 -4.90 23.07
C LYS A 242 6.87 -4.87 24.16
N SER A 243 7.06 -5.98 24.88
CA SER A 243 8.11 -6.07 25.90
C SER A 243 9.51 -5.98 25.30
N TYR A 244 9.73 -6.58 24.13
CA TYR A 244 10.99 -6.50 23.39
C TYR A 244 11.31 -5.07 22.94
N VAL A 245 10.34 -4.39 22.30
CA VAL A 245 10.52 -3.01 21.84
C VAL A 245 10.79 -2.06 22.99
N ALA A 246 10.09 -2.23 24.12
CA ALA A 246 10.33 -1.42 25.31
C ALA A 246 11.73 -1.64 25.91
N ALA A 247 12.24 -2.88 25.87
CA ALA A 247 13.59 -3.19 26.34
C ALA A 247 14.67 -2.57 25.44
N GLU A 248 14.50 -2.64 24.11
CA GLU A 248 15.40 -2.00 23.15
C GLU A 248 15.41 -0.47 23.29
N GLN A 249 14.23 0.16 23.44
CA GLN A 249 14.13 1.60 23.64
C GLN A 249 14.71 2.09 24.97
N ALA A 250 14.74 1.23 25.99
CA ALA A 250 15.37 1.54 27.27
C ALA A 250 16.90 1.31 27.26
N ALA A 251 17.40 0.53 26.31
CA ALA A 251 18.83 0.26 26.11
C ALA A 251 19.53 1.29 25.21
N MET A 252 18.75 2.11 24.49
CA MET A 252 19.20 3.18 23.59
C MET A 252 19.15 4.55 24.26
#